data_AF-A0A1Y4HXU0-F1
#
_entry.id   AF-A0A1Y4HXU0-F1
#
_cell.length_a   1.000
_cell.length_b   1.000
_cell.length_c   1.000
_cell.angle_alpha   90.00
_cell.angle_beta   90.00
_cell.angle_gamma   90.00
#
_symmetry.space_group_name_H-M   'P 1'
#
loop_
_entity.id
_entity.type
_entity.pdbx_description
1 polymer ?
#
loop_
_entity_poly.entity_id
_entity_poly.type
_entity_poly.pdbx_seq_one_letter_code
_entity_poly.pdbx_strand_id
1 'polypeptide(L)'
;MAELDIDIQSFDIPRAVTVYPDRAGIRWWTKAWFNNREEGEASVEIGRTQAVDFIQDRIEKDAWLEAFFPKQMEVYRNAIEQTKEQLLKQVNLI
;
A
#
# COMPACT_ATOMS: atom_id res chain seq x y z
N MET A 1 -22.26 3.63 26.86
CA MET A 1 -22.15 4.23 25.52
C MET A 1 -21.30 3.27 24.72
N ALA A 2 -21.89 2.58 23.74
CA ALA A 2 -21.10 1.66 22.92
C ALA A 2 -20.21 2.51 22.01
N GLU A 3 -18.91 2.52 22.27
CA GLU A 3 -17.92 2.89 21.26
C GLU A 3 -18.17 1.95 20.09
N LEU A 4 -18.81 2.46 19.03
CA LEU A 4 -18.84 1.76 17.76
C LEU A 4 -17.39 1.78 17.26
N ASP A 5 -16.66 0.71 17.53
CA ASP A 5 -15.34 0.47 16.96
C ASP A 5 -15.55 0.26 15.46
N ILE A 6 -15.54 1.37 14.70
CA ILE A 6 -15.64 1.32 13.25
C ILE A 6 -14.43 0.54 12.78
N ASP A 7 -14.66 -0.68 12.29
CA ASP A 7 -13.61 -1.54 11.77
C ASP A 7 -13.04 -0.90 10.49
N ILE A 8 -11.92 -0.18 10.65
CA ILE A 8 -11.24 0.54 9.58
C ILE A 8 -10.74 -0.43 8.51
N GLN A 9 -10.51 -1.70 8.87
CA GLN A 9 -10.09 -2.77 7.96
C GLN A 9 -11.15 -3.04 6.86
N SER A 10 -12.42 -2.71 7.09
CA SER A 10 -13.48 -2.81 6.08
C SER A 10 -13.37 -1.78 4.94
N PHE A 11 -12.50 -0.77 5.05
CA PHE A 11 -12.36 0.33 4.07
C PHE A 11 -11.02 0.29 3.31
N ASP A 12 -10.41 -0.89 3.15
CA ASP A 12 -9.12 -1.01 2.45
C ASP A 12 -9.20 -0.49 1.01
N ILE A 13 -8.21 0.31 0.63
CA ILE A 13 -8.04 0.82 -0.73
C ILE A 13 -7.15 -0.18 -1.47
N PRO A 14 -7.59 -0.72 -2.63
CA PRO A 14 -6.84 -1.73 -3.35
C PRO A 14 -5.42 -1.30 -3.70
N ARG A 15 -4.45 -2.15 -3.36
CA ARG A 15 -3.02 -1.96 -3.60
C ARG A 15 -2.40 -3.26 -4.09
N ALA A 16 -1.75 -3.19 -5.23
CA ALA A 16 -0.98 -4.29 -5.80
C ALA A 16 0.48 -3.89 -5.94
N VAL A 17 1.38 -4.85 -5.73
CA VAL A 17 2.81 -4.65 -5.93
C VAL A 17 3.40 -5.87 -6.63
N THR A 18 4.37 -5.62 -7.49
CA THR A 18 5.09 -6.66 -8.22
C THR A 18 6.58 -6.38 -8.15
N VAL A 19 7.35 -7.46 -8.09
CA VAL A 19 8.82 -7.44 -8.16
C VAL A 19 9.26 -8.28 -9.34
N TYR A 20 10.15 -7.76 -10.18
CA TYR A 20 10.59 -8.47 -11.37
C TYR A 20 12.06 -8.17 -11.72
N PRO A 21 12.80 -9.16 -12.22
CA PRO A 21 14.16 -8.95 -12.74
C PRO A 21 14.16 -8.47 -14.19
N ASP A 22 15.32 -8.01 -14.67
CA ASP A 22 15.60 -7.94 -16.10
C ASP A 22 15.72 -9.34 -16.70
N ARG A 23 15.88 -9.40 -18.03
CA ARG A 23 16.08 -10.67 -18.75
C ARG A 23 17.31 -11.44 -18.28
N ALA A 24 18.31 -10.78 -17.69
CA ALA A 24 19.55 -11.40 -17.24
C ALA A 24 19.52 -11.81 -15.76
N GLY A 25 18.48 -11.43 -15.00
CA GLY A 25 18.40 -11.63 -13.55
C GLY A 25 19.30 -10.71 -12.73
N ILE A 26 19.88 -9.67 -13.35
CA ILE A 26 20.91 -8.81 -12.73
C ILE A 26 20.25 -7.64 -12.01
N ARG A 27 19.47 -6.83 -12.74
CA ARG A 27 18.73 -5.72 -12.16
C ARG A 27 17.33 -6.15 -11.78
N TRP A 28 16.81 -5.57 -10.72
CA TRP A 28 15.50 -5.88 -10.17
C TRP A 28 14.72 -4.59 -9.98
N TRP A 29 13.41 -4.65 -10.21
CA TRP A 29 12.52 -3.52 -10.00
C TRP A 29 11.29 -3.92 -9.20
N THR A 30 10.75 -2.95 -8.48
CA THR A 30 9.40 -3.00 -7.92
C THR A 30 8.49 -2.02 -8.66
N LYS A 31 7.24 -2.41 -8.90
CA LYS A 31 6.18 -1.54 -9.43
C LYS A 31 4.90 -1.76 -8.63
N ALA A 32 4.20 -0.67 -8.31
CA ALA A 32 2.98 -0.69 -7.52
C ALA A 32 1.82 0.01 -8.25
N TRP A 33 0.61 -0.43 -7.92
CA TRP A 33 -0.65 0.16 -8.36
C TRP A 33 -1.50 0.44 -7.13
N PHE A 34 -2.14 1.60 -7.14
CA PHE A 34 -2.98 2.08 -6.05
C PHE A 34 -4.36 2.42 -6.59
N ASN A 35 -5.39 2.14 -5.80
CA ASN A 35 -6.77 2.56 -6.03
C ASN A 35 -7.30 2.18 -7.43
N ASN A 36 -7.06 0.93 -7.85
CA ASN A 36 -7.50 0.38 -9.14
C ASN A 36 -7.07 1.18 -10.39
N ARG A 37 -6.04 2.02 -10.30
CA ARG A 37 -5.50 2.70 -11.47
C ARG A 37 -4.87 1.67 -12.42
N GLU A 38 -5.15 1.79 -13.72
CA GLU A 38 -4.52 0.95 -14.75
C GLU A 38 -3.02 1.25 -14.87
N GLU A 39 -2.67 2.54 -14.81
CA GLU A 39 -1.28 2.97 -14.79
C GLU A 39 -0.71 2.85 -13.38
N GLY A 40 0.36 2.06 -13.25
CA GLY A 40 1.11 1.93 -12.00
C GLY A 40 2.21 2.98 -11.88
N GLU A 41 2.66 3.21 -10.66
CA GLU A 41 3.74 4.13 -10.33
C GLU A 41 5.02 3.81 -11.09
N ALA A 42 5.91 4.78 -11.26
CA ALA A 42 7.21 4.55 -11.90
C ALA A 42 7.97 3.41 -11.20
N SER A 43 8.54 2.49 -12.00
CA SER A 43 9.29 1.37 -11.45
C SER A 43 10.54 1.85 -10.72
N VAL A 44 10.80 1.32 -9.55
CA VAL A 44 11.97 1.65 -8.72
C VAL A 44 12.94 0.48 -8.74
N GLU A 45 14.21 0.75 -9.04
CA GLU A 45 15.26 -0.28 -8.99
C GLU A 45 15.54 -0.66 -7.53
N ILE A 46 15.67 -1.96 -7.26
CA ILE A 46 15.84 -2.53 -5.93
C ILE A 46 17.00 -3.53 -5.90
N GLY A 47 17.49 -3.84 -4.70
CA GLY A 47 18.47 -4.91 -4.54
C GLY A 47 17.85 -6.30 -4.72
N ARG A 48 18.60 -7.24 -5.32
CA ARG A 48 18.19 -8.65 -5.47
C ARG A 48 17.81 -9.29 -4.12
N THR A 49 18.55 -9.02 -3.05
CA THR A 49 18.24 -9.57 -1.72
C THR A 49 16.88 -9.09 -1.21
N GLN A 50 16.60 -7.79 -1.33
CA GLN A 50 15.29 -7.23 -0.96
C GLN A 50 14.17 -7.84 -1.80
N ALA A 51 14.38 -8.00 -3.11
CA ALA A 51 13.43 -8.66 -4.00
C ALA A 51 13.12 -10.09 -3.56
N VAL A 52 14.15 -10.88 -3.23
CA VAL A 52 13.98 -12.25 -2.74
C VAL A 52 13.27 -12.28 -1.39
N ASP A 53 13.63 -11.40 -0.46
CA ASP A 53 12.98 -11.34 0.84
C ASP A 53 11.50 -10.97 0.73
N PHE A 54 11.14 -10.07 -0.19
CA PHE A 54 9.75 -9.76 -0.50
C PHE A 54 9.00 -10.93 -1.11
N ILE A 55 9.58 -11.60 -2.11
CA ILE A 55 8.98 -12.78 -2.78
C ILE A 55 8.80 -13.95 -1.80
N GLN A 56 9.63 -14.04 -0.77
CA GLN A 56 9.56 -15.06 0.27
C GLN A 56 8.68 -14.64 1.46
N ASP A 57 7.87 -13.59 1.32
CA ASP A 57 6.98 -13.06 2.36
C ASP A 57 7.71 -12.70 3.68
N ARG A 58 9.01 -12.40 3.61
CA ARG A 58 9.80 -11.94 4.79
C ARG A 58 9.67 -10.45 5.03
N ILE A 59 9.15 -9.71 4.05
CA ILE A 59 8.84 -8.28 4.16
C ILE A 59 7.36 -8.12 3.84
N GLU A 60 6.61 -7.54 4.77
CA GLU A 60 5.19 -7.30 4.58
C GLU A 60 4.92 -6.29 3.45
N LYS A 61 3.78 -6.44 2.77
CA LYS A 61 3.36 -5.56 1.68
C LYS A 61 3.35 -4.08 2.09
N ASP A 62 2.85 -3.77 3.28
CA ASP A 62 2.74 -2.39 3.75
C ASP A 62 4.13 -1.80 4.05
N ALA A 63 5.00 -2.55 4.72
CA ALA A 63 6.39 -2.14 4.94
C ALA A 63 7.14 -1.92 3.62
N TRP A 64 6.89 -2.78 2.62
CA TRP A 64 7.46 -2.63 1.28
C TRP A 64 6.98 -1.37 0.57
N LEU A 65 5.67 -1.11 0.58
CA LEU A 65 5.08 0.08 -0.03
C LEU A 65 5.51 1.37 0.68
N GLU A 66 5.69 1.37 2.00
CA GLU A 66 6.21 2.52 2.73
C GLU A 66 7.67 2.83 2.37
N ALA A 67 8.49 1.80 2.14
CA ALA A 67 9.89 1.99 1.78
C ALA A 67 10.07 2.56 0.35
N PHE A 68 9.29 2.09 -0.62
CA PHE A 68 9.51 2.40 -2.05
C PHE A 68 8.49 3.38 -2.65
N PHE A 69 7.30 3.49 -2.07
CA PHE A 69 6.21 4.37 -2.53
C PHE A 69 5.61 5.21 -1.37
N PRO A 70 6.45 5.93 -0.59
CA PRO A 70 6.03 6.58 0.66
C PRO A 70 4.93 7.64 0.45
N LYS A 71 4.98 8.38 -0.66
CA LYS A 71 3.98 9.41 -0.98
C LYS A 71 2.60 8.81 -1.22
N GLN A 72 2.54 7.69 -1.94
CA GLN A 72 1.30 6.97 -2.22
C GLN A 72 0.75 6.34 -0.95
N MET A 73 1.62 5.84 -0.06
CA MET A 73 1.21 5.36 1.27
C MET A 73 0.71 6.48 2.19
N GLU A 74 1.26 7.69 2.09
CA GLU A 74 0.73 8.86 2.80
C GLU A 74 -0.68 9.21 2.32
N VAL A 75 -0.90 9.28 1.01
CA VAL A 75 -2.24 9.52 0.43
C VAL A 75 -3.22 8.41 0.82
N TYR A 76 -2.78 7.16 0.80
CA TYR A 76 -3.57 6.00 1.24
C TYR A 76 -4.03 6.15 2.70
N ARG A 77 -3.12 6.44 3.64
CA ARG A 77 -3.46 6.65 5.05
C ARG A 77 -4.42 7.83 5.23
N ASN A 78 -4.17 8.94 4.54
CA ASN A 78 -5.03 10.13 4.61
C ASN A 78 -6.45 9.84 4.11
N ALA A 79 -6.60 9.04 3.05
CA ALA A 79 -7.92 8.68 2.50
C ALA A 79 -8.72 7.80 3.47
N ILE A 80 -8.05 6.89 4.19
CA ILE A 80 -8.69 6.06 5.22
C ILE A 80 -9.13 6.90 6.41
N GLU A 81 -8.27 7.77 6.93
CA GLU A 81 -8.63 8.65 8.04
C GLU A 81 -9.76 9.60 7.65
N GLN A 82 -9.75 10.14 6.43
CA GLN A 82 -10.85 10.96 5.91
C GLN A 82 -12.17 10.18 5.85
N THR A 83 -12.14 8.92 5.37
CA THR A 83 -13.32 8.05 5.32
C THR A 83 -13.88 7.80 6.72
N LYS A 84 -13.00 7.55 7.69
CA LYS A 84 -13.36 7.39 9.10
C LYS A 84 -14.02 8.65 9.67
N GLU A 85 -13.43 9.83 9.47
CA GLU A 85 -14.01 11.10 9.93
C GLU A 85 -15.39 11.37 9.30
N GLN A 86 -15.55 11.08 8.01
CA GLN A 86 -16.83 11.23 7.32
C GLN A 86 -17.90 10.32 7.91
N LEU A 87 -17.58 9.06 8.21
CA LEU A 87 -18.51 8.13 8.83
C LEU A 87 -18.89 8.56 10.25
N LEU A 88 -17.92 8.98 11.06
CA LEU A 88 -18.16 9.46 12.43
C LEU A 88 -19.11 10.67 12.47
N LYS A 89 -18.98 11.60 11.52
CA LYS A 89 -19.92 12.72 11.34
C LYS A 89 -21.32 12.24 10.96
N GLN A 90 -21.45 11.22 10.10
CA GLN A 90 -22.76 10.68 9.70
C GLN A 90 -23.51 10.03 10.87
N VAL A 91 -22.79 9.46 11.83
CA VAL A 91 -23.39 8.83 13.03
C VAL A 91 -23.48 9.77 14.24
N ASN A 92 -23.27 11.09 14.05
CA ASN A 92 -23.30 12.13 15.09
C ASN A 92 -22.38 11.85 16.29
N LEU A 93 -21.26 11.16 16.07
CA LEU A 93 -20.26 10.88 17.11
C LEU A 93 -19.21 11.99 17.23
N ILE A 94 -19.15 12.90 16.24
CA ILE A 94 -18.37 14.15 16.19
C ILE A 94 -19.08 15.20 15.35
#